data_AF-A0AAD2PTV5-F1
#
_entry.id   AF-A0AAD2PTV5-F1
#
_cell.length_a   1.000
_cell.length_b   1.000
_cell.length_c   1.000
_cell.angle_alpha   90.00
_cell.angle_beta   90.00
_cell.angle_gamma   90.00
#
_symmetry.space_group_name_H-M   'P 1'
#
loop_
_entity.id
_entity.type
_entity.pdbx_description
1 polymer ?
#
loop_
_entity_poly.entity_id
_entity_poly.type
_entity_poly.pdbx_seq_one_letter_code
_entity_poly.pdbx_strand_id
1 'polypeptide(L)'
;MLSTTISDGTHWDNLLAQFPSYPGDVLAVPEPAWDDLSDLVARIAPKGRDRAVARYLACESRALFNDARLEGFAYTEPEIATLINGGHVAGHTLGEEAQVAGMKAASDLMLRRVEDGPLEPTKALSDDLHLQVALSLGLKSLAFRGDQRKQYAGPLVTLDYGERFRALDARVTPAVLDSGLRRIKQLDHPVLRAVTWAAFATYSQFYLEGNRRAGRYVMNAVVMSHGFDAILIPDRLKAEYQDALVESYRSGNVTSHIRFLLELYNDQ
;
A
#
# COMPACT_ATOMS: atom_id res chain seq x y z
N MET A 1 -13.59 -10.53 -36.39
CA MET A 1 -13.82 -11.59 -35.40
C MET A 1 -12.54 -11.77 -34.62
N LEU A 2 -12.64 -11.52 -33.31
CA LEU A 2 -11.60 -11.73 -32.31
C LEU A 2 -11.22 -13.22 -32.25
N SER A 3 -9.93 -13.50 -32.09
CA SER A 3 -9.46 -14.59 -31.24
C SER A 3 -8.00 -14.32 -30.88
N THR A 4 -7.81 -13.50 -29.85
CA THR A 4 -6.53 -13.40 -29.14
C THR A 4 -6.52 -14.51 -28.11
N THR A 5 -5.82 -15.59 -28.42
CA THR A 5 -5.54 -16.67 -27.48
C THR A 5 -4.72 -16.13 -26.32
N ILE A 6 -5.25 -16.37 -25.12
CA ILE A 6 -4.63 -16.13 -23.82
C ILE A 6 -3.32 -16.92 -23.79
N SER A 7 -2.18 -16.25 -23.57
CA SER A 7 -0.88 -16.93 -23.49
C SER A 7 -0.73 -17.64 -22.15
N ASP A 8 -0.47 -18.94 -22.24
CA ASP A 8 -0.28 -19.90 -21.15
C ASP A 8 0.63 -19.43 -20.00
N GLY A 9 0.28 -19.85 -18.78
CA GLY A 9 1.05 -19.65 -17.55
C GLY A 9 2.47 -20.24 -17.55
N THR A 10 2.86 -20.98 -18.59
CA THR A 10 4.17 -21.64 -18.74
C THR A 10 5.35 -20.67 -18.78
N HIS A 11 5.14 -19.40 -19.13
CA HIS A 11 6.23 -18.41 -19.14
C HIS A 11 6.72 -18.08 -17.72
N TRP A 12 5.80 -18.06 -16.73
CA TRP A 12 6.11 -17.68 -15.36
C TRP A 12 6.86 -18.79 -14.61
N ASP A 13 6.44 -20.04 -14.77
CA ASP A 13 7.11 -21.18 -14.15
C ASP A 13 8.58 -21.31 -14.60
N ASN A 14 8.85 -21.03 -15.88
CA ASN A 14 10.20 -21.05 -16.45
C ASN A 14 11.09 -19.90 -15.99
N LEU A 15 10.51 -18.75 -15.62
CA LEU A 15 11.24 -17.61 -15.07
C LEU A 15 11.59 -17.85 -13.59
N LEU A 16 10.64 -18.42 -12.84
CA LEU A 16 10.78 -18.71 -11.41
C LEU A 16 11.74 -19.89 -11.15
N ALA A 17 11.79 -20.88 -12.06
CA ALA A 17 12.70 -22.03 -11.98
C ALA A 17 14.20 -21.69 -12.11
N GLN A 18 14.56 -20.49 -12.55
CA GLN A 18 15.96 -20.05 -12.69
C GLN A 18 16.58 -19.56 -11.37
N PHE A 19 15.78 -19.44 -10.30
CA PHE A 19 16.22 -19.02 -8.98
C PHE A 19 16.22 -20.23 -8.03
N PRO A 20 17.37 -20.63 -7.46
CA PRO A 20 17.46 -21.84 -6.64
C PRO A 20 16.58 -21.71 -5.38
N SER A 21 15.62 -22.62 -5.26
CA SER A 21 14.71 -22.94 -4.14
C SER A 21 14.68 -21.94 -2.97
N TYR A 22 13.62 -21.13 -2.91
CA TYR A 22 12.97 -20.84 -1.64
C TYR A 22 11.89 -21.90 -1.41
N PRO A 23 11.59 -22.27 -0.14
CA PRO A 23 10.60 -23.31 0.17
C PRO A 23 9.31 -23.04 -0.61
N GLY A 24 8.70 -24.10 -1.12
CA GLY A 24 7.43 -24.03 -1.83
C GLY A 24 6.41 -23.19 -1.06
N ASP A 25 5.49 -22.58 -1.83
CA ASP A 25 4.23 -21.94 -1.40
C ASP A 25 4.14 -20.42 -1.55
N VAL A 26 5.12 -19.73 -2.14
CA VAL A 26 4.97 -18.27 -2.42
C VAL A 26 4.53 -18.07 -3.88
N LEU A 27 3.21 -17.87 -4.08
CA LEU A 27 2.68 -17.23 -5.28
C LEU A 27 3.42 -15.90 -5.48
N ALA A 28 4.26 -15.83 -6.52
CA ALA A 28 5.09 -14.65 -6.80
C ALA A 28 4.24 -13.39 -7.09
N VAL A 29 2.96 -13.58 -7.43
CA VAL A 29 1.95 -12.55 -7.51
C VAL A 29 0.77 -13.03 -6.67
N PRO A 30 0.44 -12.38 -5.55
CA PRO A 30 -0.69 -12.82 -4.75
C PRO A 30 -1.98 -12.68 -5.57
N GLU A 31 -2.73 -13.76 -5.69
CA GLU A 31 -3.98 -13.78 -6.46
C GLU A 31 -5.17 -13.70 -5.51
N PRO A 32 -6.00 -12.64 -5.60
CA PRO A 32 -7.21 -12.61 -4.81
C PRO A 32 -8.33 -13.43 -5.47
N ALA A 33 -9.24 -13.95 -4.65
CA ALA A 33 -10.47 -14.59 -5.07
C ALA A 33 -11.48 -13.51 -5.48
N TRP A 34 -11.44 -13.12 -6.75
CA TRP A 34 -12.22 -11.99 -7.29
C TRP A 34 -13.73 -12.15 -7.16
N ASP A 35 -14.24 -13.38 -7.27
CA ASP A 35 -15.68 -13.67 -7.29
C ASP A 35 -16.39 -13.27 -5.97
N ASP A 36 -15.65 -13.18 -4.87
CA ASP A 36 -16.18 -12.90 -3.53
C ASP A 36 -16.14 -11.39 -3.17
N LEU A 37 -15.79 -10.51 -4.11
CA LEU A 37 -15.65 -9.06 -3.87
C LEU A 37 -16.62 -8.19 -4.67
N SER A 38 -17.30 -8.75 -5.67
CA SER A 38 -18.15 -8.02 -6.62
C SER A 38 -19.27 -7.22 -5.93
N ASP A 39 -19.93 -7.81 -4.93
CA ASP A 39 -21.04 -7.18 -4.21
C ASP A 39 -20.61 -5.99 -3.34
N LEU A 40 -19.37 -6.01 -2.83
CA LEU A 40 -18.80 -4.91 -2.05
C LEU A 40 -18.53 -3.71 -2.96
N VAL A 41 -17.98 -3.96 -4.15
CA VAL A 41 -17.59 -2.92 -5.10
C VAL A 41 -18.80 -2.28 -5.79
N ALA A 42 -19.84 -3.07 -6.10
CA ALA A 42 -21.02 -2.60 -6.83
C ALA A 42 -21.78 -1.44 -6.14
N ARG A 43 -21.61 -1.27 -4.84
CA ARG A 43 -22.27 -0.23 -4.04
C ARG A 43 -21.48 1.07 -3.96
N ILE A 44 -20.23 1.07 -4.41
CA ILE A 44 -19.30 2.20 -4.27
C ILE A 44 -19.46 3.11 -5.49
N ALA A 45 -19.97 4.31 -5.28
CA ALA A 45 -20.16 5.30 -6.34
C ALA A 45 -19.29 6.54 -6.10
N PRO A 46 -18.73 7.15 -7.18
CA PRO A 46 -17.96 8.37 -7.06
C PRO A 46 -18.89 9.53 -6.67
N LYS A 47 -18.41 10.40 -5.76
CA LYS A 47 -19.13 11.57 -5.26
C LYS A 47 -18.48 12.90 -5.70
N GLY A 48 -17.40 12.82 -6.48
CA GLY A 48 -16.67 13.96 -7.05
C GLY A 48 -15.31 14.19 -6.37
N ARG A 49 -14.30 14.48 -7.18
CA ARG A 49 -12.90 14.68 -6.73
C ARG A 49 -12.78 15.82 -5.71
N ASP A 50 -13.37 16.97 -5.99
CA ASP A 50 -13.27 18.14 -5.12
C ASP A 50 -13.88 17.87 -3.74
N ARG A 51 -14.99 17.10 -3.70
CA ARG A 51 -15.60 16.65 -2.44
C ARG A 51 -14.66 15.70 -1.68
N ALA A 52 -14.05 14.74 -2.37
CA ALA A 52 -13.13 13.79 -1.76
C ALA A 52 -11.91 14.49 -1.14
N VAL A 53 -11.29 15.41 -1.90
CA VAL A 53 -10.18 16.26 -1.44
C VAL A 53 -10.60 17.09 -0.22
N ALA A 54 -11.75 17.78 -0.30
CA ALA A 54 -12.25 18.60 0.81
C ALA A 54 -12.51 17.77 2.08
N ARG A 55 -13.05 16.55 1.96
CA ARG A 55 -13.26 15.65 3.10
C ARG A 55 -11.96 15.15 3.70
N TYR A 56 -10.97 14.82 2.86
CA TYR A 56 -9.65 14.42 3.35
C TYR A 56 -8.99 15.57 4.11
N LEU A 57 -8.95 16.77 3.54
CA LEU A 57 -8.41 17.97 4.20
C LEU A 57 -9.11 18.26 5.54
N ALA A 58 -10.43 18.15 5.58
CA ALA A 58 -11.21 18.36 6.81
C ALA A 58 -10.92 17.34 7.92
N CYS A 59 -10.28 16.21 7.60
CA CYS A 59 -9.89 15.19 8.59
C CYS A 59 -8.41 14.76 8.47
N GLU A 60 -7.53 15.62 7.93
CA GLU A 60 -6.12 15.28 7.70
C GLU A 60 -5.41 14.92 9.01
N SER A 61 -5.67 15.63 10.11
CA SER A 61 -5.13 15.31 11.44
C SER A 61 -5.46 13.88 11.85
N ARG A 62 -6.72 13.48 11.68
CA ARG A 62 -7.20 12.13 11.99
C ARG A 62 -6.61 11.08 11.07
N ALA A 63 -6.47 11.39 9.78
CA ALA A 63 -5.85 10.48 8.81
C ALA A 63 -4.39 10.19 9.19
N LEU A 64 -3.61 11.22 9.52
CA LEU A 64 -2.21 11.09 9.93
C LEU A 64 -2.06 10.48 11.33
N PHE A 65 -3.01 10.75 12.23
CA PHE A 65 -3.09 10.06 13.53
C PHE A 65 -3.28 8.56 13.36
N ASN A 66 -4.25 8.15 12.55
CA ASN A 66 -4.47 6.74 12.25
C ASN A 66 -3.20 6.07 11.66
N ASP A 67 -2.56 6.71 10.68
CA ASP A 67 -1.31 6.21 10.11
C ASP A 67 -0.19 6.07 11.16
N ALA A 68 -0.02 7.05 12.04
CA ALA A 68 0.97 7.00 13.10
C ALA A 68 0.70 5.86 14.10
N ARG A 69 -0.56 5.64 14.48
CA ARG A 69 -0.97 4.54 15.37
C ARG A 69 -0.73 3.17 14.75
N LEU A 70 -0.98 3.01 13.44
CA LEU A 70 -0.69 1.78 12.71
C LEU A 70 0.81 1.43 12.73
N GLU A 71 1.68 2.43 12.66
CA GLU A 71 3.14 2.25 12.77
C GLU A 71 3.61 2.05 14.23
N GLY A 72 2.71 2.15 15.20
CA GLY A 72 2.99 1.89 16.62
C GLY A 72 3.34 3.12 17.44
N PHE A 73 3.27 4.33 16.87
CA PHE A 73 3.55 5.56 17.61
C PHE A 73 2.44 5.86 18.61
N ALA A 74 2.83 6.39 19.77
CA ALA A 74 1.94 6.68 20.89
C ALA A 74 1.45 8.14 20.90
N TYR A 75 1.16 8.71 19.72
CA TYR A 75 0.57 10.05 19.61
C TYR A 75 -0.93 10.03 19.82
N THR A 76 -1.48 11.15 20.29
CA THR A 76 -2.90 11.53 20.22
C THR A 76 -3.18 12.37 18.98
N GLU A 77 -4.44 12.48 18.55
CA GLU A 77 -4.79 13.32 17.40
C GLU A 77 -4.42 14.81 17.59
N PRO A 78 -4.63 15.45 18.76
CA PRO A 78 -4.19 16.83 18.99
C PRO A 78 -2.67 17.03 18.88
N GLU A 79 -1.88 16.03 19.28
CA GLU A 79 -0.42 16.06 19.14
C GLU A 79 -0.02 15.98 17.66
N ILE A 80 -0.66 15.10 16.87
CA ILE A 80 -0.47 15.06 15.43
C ILE A 80 -0.84 16.40 14.79
N ALA A 81 -1.98 16.99 15.18
CA ALA A 81 -2.38 18.31 14.71
C ALA A 81 -1.33 19.39 15.04
N THR A 82 -0.66 19.29 16.19
CA THR A 82 0.44 20.19 16.57
C THR A 82 1.65 19.99 15.65
N LEU A 83 2.07 18.74 15.42
CA LEU A 83 3.23 18.41 14.58
C LEU A 83 3.05 18.82 13.13
N ILE A 84 1.89 18.58 12.53
CA ILE A 84 1.65 18.90 11.11
C ILE A 84 1.54 20.41 10.86
N ASN A 85 1.33 21.20 11.91
CA ASN A 85 1.39 22.67 11.89
C ASN A 85 2.79 23.21 12.26
N GLY A 86 3.82 22.36 12.32
CA GLY A 86 5.21 22.74 12.59
C GLY A 86 5.55 22.93 14.08
N GLY A 87 4.68 22.47 14.98
CA GLY A 87 4.94 22.47 16.42
C GLY A 87 5.83 21.31 16.87
N HIS A 88 6.08 21.25 18.18
CA HIS A 88 6.81 20.18 18.86
C HIS A 88 5.94 19.58 19.96
N VAL A 89 6.08 18.28 20.21
CA VAL A 89 5.34 17.56 21.26
C VAL A 89 6.33 16.90 22.22
N ALA A 90 6.27 17.33 23.49
CA ALA A 90 7.12 16.77 24.53
C ALA A 90 6.83 15.28 24.75
N GLY A 91 7.87 14.50 25.07
CA GLY A 91 7.75 13.06 25.34
C GLY A 91 7.93 12.15 24.13
N HIS A 92 8.08 12.71 22.93
CA HIS A 92 8.39 11.97 21.70
C HIS A 92 9.82 12.22 21.22
N THR A 93 10.35 11.26 20.48
CA THR A 93 11.69 11.38 19.90
C THR A 93 11.67 12.22 18.63
N LEU A 94 12.78 12.88 18.31
CA LEU A 94 12.94 13.59 17.04
C LEU A 94 12.75 12.67 15.82
N GLY A 95 13.05 11.38 15.95
CA GLY A 95 12.83 10.40 14.89
C GLY A 95 11.35 10.11 14.63
N GLU A 96 10.53 10.07 15.68
CA GLU A 96 9.07 9.93 15.53
C GLU A 96 8.45 11.19 14.91
N GLU A 97 8.84 12.38 15.38
CA GLU A 97 8.37 13.65 14.81
C GLU A 97 8.76 13.77 13.33
N ALA A 98 9.99 13.39 12.97
CA ALA A 98 10.44 13.37 11.58
C ALA A 98 9.67 12.35 10.71
N GLN A 99 9.16 11.25 11.29
CA GLN A 99 8.28 10.33 10.57
C GLN A 99 6.89 10.92 10.35
N VAL A 100 6.31 11.61 11.35
CA VAL A 100 5.04 12.32 11.18
C VAL A 100 5.18 13.43 10.12
N ALA A 101 6.29 14.18 10.12
CA ALA A 101 6.58 15.15 9.08
C ALA A 101 6.67 14.51 7.68
N GLY A 102 7.29 13.33 7.57
CA GLY A 102 7.32 12.56 6.32
C GLY A 102 5.94 12.10 5.85
N MET A 103 5.07 11.69 6.78
CA MET A 103 3.67 11.36 6.47
C MET A 103 2.90 12.60 5.97
N LYS A 104 3.09 13.75 6.61
CA LYS A 104 2.50 15.02 6.15
C LYS A 104 2.99 15.40 4.76
N ALA A 105 4.29 15.31 4.49
CA ALA A 105 4.85 15.58 3.18
C ALA A 105 4.31 14.63 2.09
N ALA A 106 4.10 13.36 2.43
CA ALA A 106 3.46 12.39 1.55
C ALA A 106 1.99 12.73 1.28
N SER A 107 1.24 13.13 2.32
CA SER A 107 -0.14 13.63 2.21
C SER A 107 -0.23 14.84 1.27
N ASP A 108 0.64 15.84 1.45
CA ASP A 108 0.68 17.03 0.60
C ASP A 108 1.01 16.69 -0.86
N LEU A 109 1.97 15.78 -1.07
CA LEU A 109 2.30 15.32 -2.43
C LEU A 109 1.14 14.55 -3.06
N MET A 110 0.51 13.65 -2.31
CA MET A 110 -0.67 12.89 -2.74
C MET A 110 -1.79 13.83 -3.20
N LEU A 111 -2.12 14.84 -2.40
CA LEU A 111 -3.17 15.82 -2.73
C LEU A 111 -2.85 16.61 -4.00
N ARG A 112 -1.61 17.08 -4.18
CA ARG A 112 -1.19 17.73 -5.43
C ARG A 112 -1.37 16.83 -6.65
N ARG A 113 -0.98 15.55 -6.55
CA ARG A 113 -1.15 14.59 -7.66
C ARG A 113 -2.62 14.32 -7.98
N VAL A 114 -3.50 14.33 -6.97
CA VAL A 114 -4.95 14.16 -7.17
C VAL A 114 -5.53 15.34 -7.97
N GLU A 115 -5.06 16.56 -7.71
CA GLU A 115 -5.49 17.76 -8.44
C GLU A 115 -5.11 17.74 -9.92
N ASP A 116 -3.97 17.12 -10.26
CA ASP A 116 -3.47 16.99 -11.65
C ASP A 116 -4.39 16.16 -12.56
N GLY A 117 -5.24 15.29 -12.01
CA GLY A 117 -6.20 14.48 -12.76
C GLY A 117 -6.30 13.04 -12.28
N PRO A 118 -7.08 12.19 -12.99
CA PRO A 118 -7.21 10.78 -12.66
C PRO A 118 -5.86 10.05 -12.65
N LEU A 119 -5.60 9.30 -11.59
CA LEU A 119 -4.35 8.56 -11.38
C LEU A 119 -4.58 7.06 -11.51
N GLU A 120 -3.50 6.34 -11.79
CA GLU A 120 -3.45 4.88 -11.74
C GLU A 120 -2.28 4.43 -10.87
N PRO A 121 -2.35 3.24 -10.24
CA PRO A 121 -1.18 2.69 -9.56
C PRO A 121 -0.02 2.52 -10.53
N THR A 122 1.12 3.12 -10.19
CA THR A 122 2.36 3.00 -10.96
C THR A 122 3.56 2.95 -10.04
N LYS A 123 4.68 2.43 -10.55
CA LYS A 123 5.96 2.49 -9.84
C LYS A 123 6.35 3.93 -9.50
N ALA A 124 6.26 4.84 -10.47
CA ALA A 124 6.67 6.23 -10.29
C ALA A 124 5.87 6.93 -9.18
N LEU A 125 4.54 6.78 -9.17
CA LEU A 125 3.70 7.31 -8.10
C LEU A 125 4.06 6.70 -6.74
N SER A 126 4.36 5.40 -6.71
CA SER A 126 4.78 4.73 -5.47
C SER A 126 6.14 5.19 -4.99
N ASP A 127 7.14 5.35 -5.86
CA ASP A 127 8.48 5.80 -5.51
C ASP A 127 8.42 7.23 -4.94
N ASP A 128 7.66 8.11 -5.59
CA ASP A 128 7.48 9.52 -5.18
C ASP A 128 6.89 9.63 -3.77
N LEU A 129 5.84 8.86 -3.47
CA LEU A 129 5.18 8.86 -2.18
C LEU A 129 5.99 8.10 -1.12
N HIS A 130 6.62 6.99 -1.49
CA HIS A 130 7.49 6.22 -0.61
C HIS A 130 8.66 7.06 -0.12
N LEU A 131 9.28 7.83 -1.02
CA LEU A 131 10.40 8.70 -0.69
C LEU A 131 10.06 9.60 0.50
N GLN A 132 8.89 10.25 0.49
CA GLN A 132 8.48 11.16 1.57
C GLN A 132 8.38 10.46 2.93
N VAL A 133 7.77 9.27 2.98
CA VAL A 133 7.57 8.54 4.24
C VAL A 133 8.83 7.81 4.72
N ALA A 134 9.82 7.62 3.85
CA ALA A 134 11.01 6.82 4.13
C ALA A 134 12.28 7.65 4.45
N LEU A 135 12.30 8.95 4.13
CA LEU A 135 13.45 9.83 4.35
C LEU A 135 13.97 9.83 5.80
N SER A 136 13.06 9.76 6.78
CA SER A 136 13.40 9.80 8.22
C SER A 136 13.72 8.42 8.82
N LEU A 137 13.63 7.34 8.03
CA LEU A 137 13.83 5.97 8.52
C LEU A 137 15.31 5.55 8.63
N GLY A 138 16.25 6.39 8.18
CA GLY A 138 17.68 6.07 8.26
C GLY A 138 18.10 4.83 7.46
N LEU A 139 17.35 4.50 6.39
CA LEU A 139 17.57 3.29 5.60
C LEU A 139 18.83 3.40 4.74
N LYS A 140 19.48 2.25 4.52
CA LYS A 140 20.62 2.13 3.58
C LYS A 140 20.26 2.44 2.12
N SER A 141 18.98 2.41 1.78
CA SER A 141 18.45 2.75 0.45
C SER A 141 16.97 3.05 0.56
N LEU A 142 16.54 4.09 -0.18
CA LEU A 142 15.12 4.43 -0.37
C LEU A 142 14.59 3.93 -1.73
N ALA A 143 15.47 3.45 -2.60
CA ALA A 143 15.08 2.96 -3.92
C ALA A 143 14.34 1.62 -3.84
N PHE A 144 13.42 1.42 -4.78
CA PHE A 144 12.84 0.12 -5.10
C PHE A 144 13.90 -0.98 -5.12
N ARG A 145 13.66 -2.11 -4.46
CA ARG A 145 14.71 -3.11 -4.20
C ARG A 145 15.34 -3.65 -5.49
N GLY A 146 14.54 -3.88 -6.53
CA GLY A 146 15.00 -4.36 -7.83
C GLY A 146 15.92 -3.39 -8.58
N ASP A 147 15.86 -2.08 -8.28
CA ASP A 147 16.65 -1.04 -8.95
C ASP A 147 18.02 -0.83 -8.30
N GLN A 148 18.27 -1.46 -7.15
CA GLN A 148 19.51 -1.27 -6.41
C GLN A 148 20.67 -2.01 -7.06
N ARG A 149 21.84 -1.35 -7.12
CA ARG A 149 23.07 -1.95 -7.67
C ARG A 149 23.49 -3.24 -6.94
N LYS A 150 23.33 -3.26 -5.61
CA LYS A 150 23.53 -4.46 -4.80
C LYS A 150 22.16 -5.06 -4.50
N GLN A 151 21.79 -6.12 -5.22
CA GLN A 151 20.57 -6.88 -4.96
C GLN A 151 20.78 -7.86 -3.79
N TYR A 152 19.73 -8.15 -3.05
CA TYR A 152 19.79 -8.97 -1.84
C TYR A 152 18.54 -9.83 -1.68
N ALA A 153 18.67 -10.89 -0.87
CA ALA A 153 17.55 -11.70 -0.41
C ALA A 153 16.50 -10.82 0.27
N GLY A 154 15.21 -11.10 0.07
CA GLY A 154 14.16 -10.25 0.62
C GLY A 154 14.21 -10.13 2.15
N PRO A 155 13.80 -8.97 2.70
CA PRO A 155 13.77 -8.74 4.14
C PRO A 155 12.91 -9.79 4.86
N LEU A 156 13.27 -10.04 6.12
CA LEU A 156 12.44 -10.79 7.04
C LEU A 156 11.50 -9.81 7.72
N VAL A 157 10.20 -10.01 7.50
CA VAL A 157 9.14 -9.28 8.16
C VAL A 157 8.70 -10.10 9.35
N THR A 158 8.83 -9.55 10.54
CA THR A 158 8.25 -10.15 11.75
C THR A 158 6.76 -9.85 11.75
N LEU A 159 5.96 -10.90 11.77
CA LEU A 159 4.51 -10.83 11.91
C LEU A 159 4.16 -10.85 13.40
N ASP A 160 2.92 -10.46 13.72
CA ASP A 160 2.41 -10.65 15.08
C ASP A 160 2.49 -12.13 15.47
N TYR A 161 2.68 -12.40 16.77
CA TYR A 161 2.94 -13.73 17.34
C TYR A 161 4.31 -14.37 17.01
N GLY A 162 5.25 -13.62 16.43
CA GLY A 162 6.66 -14.02 16.30
C GLY A 162 6.98 -14.83 15.03
N GLU A 163 6.00 -15.04 14.15
CA GLU A 163 6.23 -15.61 12.83
C GLU A 163 7.08 -14.67 11.97
N ARG A 164 7.76 -15.25 10.99
CA ARG A 164 8.62 -14.51 10.06
C ARG A 164 8.23 -14.81 8.63
N PHE A 165 7.74 -13.79 7.94
CA PHE A 165 7.58 -13.81 6.50
C PHE A 165 8.89 -13.38 5.85
N ARG A 166 9.33 -14.12 4.81
CA ARG A 166 10.45 -13.67 3.99
C ARG A 166 9.92 -13.12 2.68
N ALA A 167 10.16 -11.84 2.46
CA ALA A 167 9.82 -11.20 1.22
C ALA A 167 10.60 -11.78 0.02
N LEU A 168 10.07 -11.53 -1.17
CA LEU A 168 10.68 -11.93 -2.43
C LEU A 168 12.11 -11.37 -2.59
N ASP A 169 12.98 -12.11 -3.26
CA ASP A 169 14.32 -11.63 -3.60
C ASP A 169 14.25 -10.35 -4.44
N ALA A 170 15.15 -9.39 -4.19
CA ALA A 170 15.16 -8.13 -4.93
C ALA A 170 15.22 -8.34 -6.45
N ARG A 171 15.90 -9.39 -6.92
CA ARG A 171 16.05 -9.75 -8.34
C ARG A 171 14.74 -9.98 -9.06
N VAL A 172 13.73 -10.52 -8.38
CA VAL A 172 12.44 -10.86 -9.01
C VAL A 172 11.42 -9.74 -8.90
N THR A 173 11.66 -8.75 -8.02
CA THR A 173 10.69 -7.67 -7.76
C THR A 173 10.28 -6.85 -9.00
N PRO A 174 11.14 -6.57 -10.00
CA PRO A 174 10.71 -5.86 -11.21
C PRO A 174 9.67 -6.65 -12.03
N ALA A 175 9.93 -7.94 -12.28
CA ALA A 175 9.02 -8.79 -13.03
C ALA A 175 7.68 -8.99 -12.31
N VAL A 176 7.73 -9.13 -10.98
CA VAL A 176 6.55 -9.22 -10.12
C VAL A 176 5.71 -7.95 -10.20
N LEU A 177 6.34 -6.78 -10.10
CA LEU A 177 5.68 -5.49 -10.26
C LEU A 177 5.01 -5.35 -11.63
N ASP A 178 5.71 -5.70 -12.71
CA ASP A 178 5.17 -5.63 -14.07
C ASP A 178 3.95 -6.54 -14.26
N SER A 179 4.00 -7.74 -13.69
CA SER A 179 2.86 -8.67 -13.69
C SER A 179 1.67 -8.14 -12.90
N GLY A 180 1.91 -7.70 -11.66
CA GLY A 180 0.89 -7.15 -10.78
C GLY A 180 0.23 -5.91 -11.37
N LEU A 181 0.99 -4.98 -11.92
CA LEU A 181 0.45 -3.80 -12.59
C LEU A 181 -0.39 -4.14 -13.81
N ARG A 182 0.01 -5.13 -14.64
CA ARG A 182 -0.82 -5.58 -15.76
C ARG A 182 -2.17 -6.11 -15.29
N ARG A 183 -2.19 -6.91 -14.22
CA ARG A 183 -3.44 -7.45 -13.66
C ARG A 183 -4.30 -6.37 -13.02
N ILE A 184 -3.70 -5.49 -12.22
CA ILE A 184 -4.42 -4.37 -11.59
C ILE A 184 -5.09 -3.49 -12.64
N LYS A 185 -4.40 -3.18 -13.75
CA LYS A 185 -4.96 -2.37 -14.84
C LYS A 185 -6.16 -3.00 -15.56
N GLN A 186 -6.35 -4.31 -15.44
CA GLN A 186 -7.49 -5.02 -16.03
C GLN A 186 -8.76 -4.98 -15.16
N LEU A 187 -8.67 -4.50 -13.92
CA LEU A 187 -9.82 -4.39 -13.03
C LEU A 187 -10.62 -3.13 -13.39
N ASP A 188 -11.93 -3.28 -13.60
CA ASP A 188 -12.79 -2.19 -14.09
C ASP A 188 -12.92 -1.04 -13.09
N HIS A 189 -13.07 -1.34 -11.80
CA HIS A 189 -13.38 -0.35 -10.79
C HIS A 189 -12.11 0.31 -10.21
N PRO A 190 -11.97 1.66 -10.22
CA PRO A 190 -10.78 2.35 -9.71
C PRO A 190 -10.46 2.04 -8.24
N VAL A 191 -11.49 1.92 -7.39
CA VAL A 191 -11.29 1.52 -5.98
C VAL A 191 -10.69 0.11 -5.90
N LEU A 192 -11.15 -0.84 -6.72
CA LEU A 192 -10.61 -2.19 -6.72
C LEU A 192 -9.15 -2.20 -7.17
N ARG A 193 -8.78 -1.38 -8.17
CA ARG A 193 -7.38 -1.16 -8.57
C ARG A 193 -6.53 -0.63 -7.42
N ALA A 194 -7.03 0.37 -6.71
CA ALA A 194 -6.34 1.03 -5.62
C ALA A 194 -6.09 0.12 -4.40
N VAL A 195 -7.13 -0.59 -3.92
CA VAL A 195 -6.98 -1.51 -2.77
C VAL A 195 -6.15 -2.73 -3.12
N THR A 196 -6.27 -3.24 -4.36
CA THR A 196 -5.42 -4.34 -4.83
C THR A 196 -3.97 -3.92 -4.85
N TRP A 197 -3.66 -2.70 -5.32
CA TRP A 197 -2.31 -2.15 -5.25
C TRP A 197 -1.79 -2.09 -3.81
N ALA A 198 -2.55 -1.53 -2.87
CA ALA A 198 -2.11 -1.42 -1.47
C ALA A 198 -1.76 -2.80 -0.88
N ALA A 199 -2.61 -3.80 -1.15
CA ALA A 199 -2.39 -5.15 -0.66
C ALA A 199 -1.20 -5.83 -1.34
N PHE A 200 -1.09 -5.71 -2.66
CA PHE A 200 0.00 -6.24 -3.47
C PHE A 200 1.37 -5.64 -3.09
N ALA A 201 1.47 -4.31 -2.96
CA ALA A 201 2.70 -3.63 -2.61
C ALA A 201 3.15 -3.97 -1.17
N THR A 202 2.17 -4.11 -0.26
CA THR A 202 2.42 -4.57 1.11
C THR A 202 2.96 -5.99 1.11
N TYR A 203 2.31 -6.93 0.42
CA TYR A 203 2.77 -8.32 0.37
C TYR A 203 4.17 -8.45 -0.27
N SER A 204 4.38 -7.76 -1.39
CA SER A 204 5.61 -7.88 -2.19
C SER A 204 6.83 -7.22 -1.55
N GLN A 205 6.61 -6.29 -0.62
CA GLN A 205 7.66 -5.54 0.07
C GLN A 205 8.66 -4.92 -0.92
N PHE A 206 8.20 -4.01 -1.79
CA PHE A 206 9.01 -3.42 -2.86
C PHE A 206 10.16 -2.51 -2.40
N TYR A 207 10.10 -2.04 -1.16
CA TYR A 207 11.11 -1.23 -0.49
C TYR A 207 11.66 -1.95 0.75
N LEU A 208 12.75 -1.42 1.32
CA LEU A 208 13.31 -1.96 2.57
C LEU A 208 12.37 -1.81 3.77
N GLU A 209 11.67 -0.69 3.84
CA GLU A 209 10.67 -0.36 4.84
C GLU A 209 9.72 0.71 4.24
N GLY A 210 8.56 0.94 4.84
CA GLY A 210 7.59 1.94 4.41
C GLY A 210 6.57 1.42 3.38
N ASN A 211 6.58 0.12 3.09
CA ASN A 211 5.71 -0.51 2.08
C ASN A 211 4.22 -0.29 2.37
N ARG A 212 3.79 -0.46 3.62
CA ARG A 212 2.38 -0.29 4.04
C ARG A 212 1.92 1.15 3.87
N ARG A 213 2.72 2.11 4.34
CA ARG A 213 2.46 3.55 4.20
C ARG A 213 2.36 3.95 2.74
N ALA A 214 3.39 3.65 1.94
CA ALA A 214 3.40 3.98 0.51
C ALA A 214 2.21 3.36 -0.24
N GLY A 215 1.86 2.10 0.08
CA GLY A 215 0.68 1.44 -0.47
C GLY A 215 -0.62 2.20 -0.18
N ARG A 216 -0.82 2.65 1.06
CA ARG A 216 -2.01 3.44 1.45
C ARG A 216 -2.05 4.82 0.79
N TYR A 217 -0.93 5.53 0.67
CA TYR A 217 -0.90 6.83 -0.02
C TYR A 217 -1.19 6.68 -1.52
N VAL A 218 -0.65 5.66 -2.20
CA VAL A 218 -0.99 5.39 -3.61
C VAL A 218 -2.47 5.04 -3.75
N MET A 219 -3.00 4.20 -2.85
CA MET A 219 -4.42 3.85 -2.83
C MET A 219 -5.29 5.12 -2.71
N ASN A 220 -5.00 5.98 -1.74
CA ASN A 220 -5.75 7.20 -1.50
C ASN A 220 -5.61 8.24 -2.63
N ALA A 221 -4.44 8.36 -3.25
CA ALA A 221 -4.25 9.13 -4.48
C ALA A 221 -5.19 8.63 -5.59
N VAL A 222 -5.18 7.32 -5.87
CA VAL A 222 -5.99 6.75 -6.96
C VAL A 222 -7.47 6.95 -6.68
N VAL A 223 -8.00 6.52 -5.52
CA VAL A 223 -9.45 6.61 -5.26
C VAL A 223 -9.96 8.06 -5.28
N MET A 224 -9.22 9.00 -4.68
CA MET A 224 -9.63 10.42 -4.66
C MET A 224 -9.57 11.07 -6.04
N SER A 225 -8.55 10.74 -6.84
CA SER A 225 -8.44 11.25 -8.22
C SER A 225 -9.59 10.83 -9.13
N HIS A 226 -10.21 9.68 -8.84
CA HIS A 226 -11.42 9.17 -9.52
C HIS A 226 -12.73 9.60 -8.83
N GLY A 227 -12.66 10.46 -7.82
CA GLY A 227 -13.83 11.07 -7.18
C GLY A 227 -14.47 10.27 -6.05
N PHE A 228 -13.74 9.33 -5.44
CA PHE A 228 -14.18 8.58 -4.27
C PHE A 228 -13.48 9.11 -3.00
N ASP A 229 -14.13 9.02 -1.83
CA ASP A 229 -13.53 9.46 -0.56
C ASP A 229 -12.29 8.62 -0.20
N ALA A 230 -11.30 9.17 0.49
CA ALA A 230 -10.14 8.39 0.92
C ALA A 230 -10.53 7.21 1.83
N ILE A 231 -9.83 6.08 1.70
CA ILE A 231 -9.93 4.96 2.64
C ILE A 231 -8.96 5.22 3.80
N LEU A 232 -9.51 5.46 4.97
CA LEU A 232 -8.75 5.62 6.21
C LEU A 232 -8.97 4.38 7.08
N ILE A 233 -7.90 3.80 7.59
CA ILE A 233 -7.96 2.67 8.52
C ILE A 233 -7.98 3.26 9.94
N PRO A 234 -9.10 3.21 10.68
CA PRO A 234 -9.16 3.74 12.05
C PRO A 234 -8.18 3.00 12.97
N ASP A 235 -7.57 3.71 13.92
CA ASP A 235 -6.65 3.10 14.90
C ASP A 235 -7.31 1.96 15.70
N ARG A 236 -8.61 2.09 15.99
CA ARG A 236 -9.43 1.05 16.63
C ARG A 236 -9.52 -0.27 15.85
N LEU A 237 -9.23 -0.26 14.54
CA LEU A 237 -9.23 -1.43 13.66
C LEU A 237 -7.81 -1.93 13.35
N LYS A 238 -6.80 -1.50 14.12
CA LYS A 238 -5.40 -1.89 13.90
C LYS A 238 -5.21 -3.39 14.00
N ALA A 239 -5.86 -4.07 14.95
CA ALA A 239 -5.72 -5.50 15.16
C ALA A 239 -6.28 -6.29 13.96
N GLU A 240 -7.47 -5.94 13.51
CA GLU A 240 -8.14 -6.55 12.35
C GLU A 240 -7.36 -6.32 11.06
N TYR A 241 -6.80 -5.12 10.90
CA TYR A 241 -5.89 -4.83 9.80
C TYR A 241 -4.64 -5.72 9.87
N GLN A 242 -4.04 -5.88 11.04
CA GLN A 242 -2.88 -6.75 11.25
C GLN A 242 -3.22 -8.21 10.93
N ASP A 243 -4.36 -8.72 11.38
CA ASP A 243 -4.81 -10.08 11.10
C ASP A 243 -4.96 -10.32 9.58
N ALA A 244 -5.53 -9.37 8.86
CA ALA A 244 -5.66 -9.44 7.39
C ALA A 244 -4.28 -9.47 6.68
N LEU A 245 -3.31 -8.71 7.18
CA LEU A 245 -1.93 -8.75 6.68
C LEU A 245 -1.27 -10.10 6.95
N VAL A 246 -1.38 -10.62 8.19
CA VAL A 246 -0.80 -11.91 8.59
C VAL A 246 -1.37 -13.03 7.73
N GLU A 247 -2.68 -13.06 7.53
CA GLU A 247 -3.33 -14.04 6.66
C GLU A 247 -2.82 -13.95 5.22
N SER A 248 -2.64 -12.74 4.70
CA SER A 248 -2.06 -12.55 3.36
C SER A 248 -0.66 -13.13 3.25
N TYR A 249 0.19 -12.91 4.27
CA TYR A 249 1.56 -13.43 4.29
C TYR A 249 1.61 -14.96 4.45
N ARG A 250 0.70 -15.55 5.24
CA ARG A 250 0.63 -17.00 5.45
C ARG A 250 0.13 -17.74 4.21
N SER A 251 -0.91 -17.22 3.56
CA SER A 251 -1.58 -17.91 2.44
C SER A 251 -1.00 -17.57 1.07
N GLY A 252 -0.25 -16.48 0.95
CA GLY A 252 0.13 -15.92 -0.35
C GLY A 252 -1.06 -15.32 -1.13
N ASN A 253 -2.20 -15.13 -0.47
CA ASN A 253 -3.42 -14.60 -1.05
C ASN A 253 -3.82 -13.29 -0.36
N VAL A 254 -3.88 -12.20 -1.12
CA VAL A 254 -4.18 -10.85 -0.59
C VAL A 254 -5.68 -10.54 -0.46
N THR A 255 -6.57 -11.51 -0.65
CA THR A 255 -8.03 -11.30 -0.60
C THR A 255 -8.48 -10.74 0.73
N SER A 256 -7.97 -11.25 1.86
CA SER A 256 -8.36 -10.78 3.20
C SER A 256 -8.05 -9.31 3.39
N HIS A 257 -6.87 -8.87 2.97
CA HIS A 257 -6.46 -7.47 3.02
C HIS A 257 -7.29 -6.59 2.07
N ILE A 258 -7.54 -7.05 0.84
CA ILE A 258 -8.40 -6.32 -0.11
C ILE A 258 -9.82 -6.17 0.45
N ARG A 259 -10.41 -7.25 0.97
CA ARG A 259 -11.74 -7.25 1.57
C ARG A 259 -11.83 -6.26 2.73
N PHE A 260 -10.88 -6.30 3.65
CA PHE A 260 -10.80 -5.36 4.77
C PHE A 260 -10.82 -3.91 4.30
N LEU A 261 -10.01 -3.55 3.30
CA LEU A 261 -9.97 -2.18 2.76
C LEU A 261 -11.27 -1.78 2.06
N LEU A 262 -11.94 -2.71 1.38
CA LEU A 262 -13.24 -2.46 0.74
C LEU A 262 -14.36 -2.29 1.75
N GLU A 263 -14.35 -3.03 2.85
CA GLU A 263 -15.36 -2.91 3.91
C GLU A 263 -15.31 -1.53 4.59
N LEU A 264 -14.13 -0.92 4.68
CA LEU A 264 -13.98 0.47 5.16
C LEU A 264 -14.68 1.51 4.28
N TYR A 265 -15.05 1.19 3.03
CA TYR A 265 -15.86 2.08 2.18
C TYR A 265 -17.35 2.00 2.50
N ASN A 266 -17.84 0.87 3.01
CA ASN A 266 -19.25 0.68 3.33
C ASN A 266 -19.64 1.39 4.63
N ASP A 267 -18.66 1.78 5.45
CA ASP A 267 -18.84 2.48 6.72
C ASP A 267 -18.72 4.02 6.62
N GLN A 268 -18.63 4.60 5.41
CA GLN A 268 -18.38 6.04 5.17
C GLN A 268 -19.58 6.90 4.72
#